data_AF-A0A327KWZ8-F1
#
_entry.id   AF-A0A327KWZ8-F1
#
_cell.length_a   1.000
_cell.length_b   1.000
_cell.length_c   1.000
_cell.angle_alpha   90.00
_cell.angle_beta   90.00
_cell.angle_gamma   90.00
#
_symmetry.space_group_name_H-M   'P 1'
#
loop_
_entity.id
_entity.type
_entity.pdbx_description
1 polymer ?
#
loop_
_entity_poly.entity_id
_entity_poly.type
_entity_poly.pdbx_seq_one_letter_code
_entity_poly.pdbx_strand_id
1 'polypeptide(L)'
;MYCPGSRAVAFAAAVLAVAVCLGPVAAQAPDQKPPEQATPPQPQAQPQPPAAQPQPPAQPGDPARTERKTRADQIVEAGRSLQGPAAAAECVWLGERVVGLLWRDDLDTAFRHLELYDRFGCPGGHVQTTFRCVVRQGNIDPKATETLNARVHACWLDPEFVPAPPAAAASAPAPQGTNPR
;
A
#
# COMPACT_ATOMS: atom_id res chain seq x y z
N MET A 1 13.00 -56.40 2.44
CA MET A 1 13.33 -56.03 3.84
C MET A 1 12.44 -54.88 4.24
N TYR A 2 11.76 -55.06 5.37
CA TYR A 2 10.68 -54.24 5.92
C TYR A 2 11.25 -53.11 6.80
N CYS A 3 10.71 -51.89 6.69
CA CYS A 3 10.15 -51.09 7.79
C CYS A 3 9.95 -49.60 7.39
N PRO A 4 8.69 -49.10 7.33
CA PRO A 4 8.38 -47.68 7.26
C PRO A 4 8.24 -47.09 8.67
N GLY A 5 8.79 -45.90 8.91
CA GLY A 5 8.76 -45.22 10.22
C GLY A 5 7.91 -43.96 10.20
N SER A 6 6.60 -44.11 10.39
CA SER A 6 5.67 -43.02 10.71
C SER A 6 5.92 -42.47 12.12
N ARG A 7 5.97 -41.15 12.27
CA ARG A 7 5.71 -40.48 13.56
C ARG A 7 4.73 -39.34 13.34
N ALA A 8 3.45 -39.67 13.46
CA ALA A 8 2.41 -38.71 13.78
C ALA A 8 2.63 -38.24 15.22
N VAL A 9 2.66 -36.93 15.43
CA VAL A 9 2.58 -36.33 16.75
C VAL A 9 1.39 -35.40 16.75
N ALA A 10 0.29 -35.90 17.31
CA ALA A 10 -0.88 -35.12 17.65
C ALA A 10 -0.58 -34.35 18.95
N PHE A 11 -0.76 -33.03 18.94
CA PHE A 11 -0.89 -32.26 20.17
C PHE A 11 -2.12 -31.36 20.10
N ALA A 12 -3.13 -31.85 20.83
CA ALA A 12 -4.11 -31.16 21.67
C ALA A 12 -4.51 -29.72 21.31
N ALA A 13 -5.75 -29.59 20.85
CA ALA A 13 -6.54 -28.38 20.95
C ALA A 13 -6.78 -28.02 22.43
N ALA A 14 -6.40 -26.80 22.83
CA ALA A 14 -6.86 -26.18 24.07
C ALA A 14 -7.82 -25.04 23.71
N VAL A 15 -9.11 -25.33 23.82
CA VAL A 15 -10.19 -24.34 23.72
C VAL A 15 -10.30 -23.66 25.09
N LEU A 16 -9.87 -22.40 25.21
CA LEU A 16 -10.23 -21.56 26.34
C LEU A 16 -11.46 -20.73 25.97
N ALA A 17 -12.61 -21.17 26.47
CA ALA A 17 -13.84 -20.39 26.49
C ALA A 17 -13.74 -19.36 27.63
N VAL A 18 -13.70 -18.07 27.28
CA VAL A 18 -13.93 -16.98 28.22
C VAL A 18 -15.31 -16.39 27.91
N ALA A 19 -16.29 -16.84 28.67
CA ALA A 19 -17.56 -16.16 28.86
C ALA A 19 -17.43 -15.19 30.07
N VAL A 20 -18.37 -14.24 30.20
CA VAL A 20 -18.58 -13.21 31.26
C VAL A 20 -18.28 -11.80 30.72
N CYS A 21 -19.14 -10.78 30.79
CA CYS A 21 -20.55 -10.61 31.13
C CYS A 21 -20.99 -9.26 30.51
N LEU A 22 -22.19 -9.23 29.92
CA LEU A 22 -22.89 -8.00 29.54
C LEU A 22 -23.51 -7.35 30.78
N GLY A 23 -23.26 -6.06 30.98
CA GLY A 23 -23.96 -5.23 31.97
C GLY A 23 -23.75 -3.74 31.66
N PRO A 24 -24.80 -2.88 31.73
CA PRO A 24 -24.73 -1.49 31.32
C PRO A 24 -24.30 -0.59 32.49
N VAL A 25 -23.48 0.43 32.23
CA VAL A 25 -23.27 1.52 33.18
C VAL A 25 -23.62 2.84 32.51
N ALA A 26 -24.65 3.47 33.09
CA ALA A 26 -25.14 4.79 32.79
C ALA A 26 -24.12 5.86 33.20
N ALA A 27 -24.07 6.91 32.39
CA ALA A 27 -23.34 8.14 32.64
C ALA A 27 -23.83 8.86 33.89
N GLN A 28 -22.91 9.30 34.75
CA GLN A 28 -23.11 10.41 35.69
C GLN A 28 -21.78 11.18 35.87
N ALA A 29 -21.76 12.42 35.40
CA ALA A 29 -20.74 13.42 35.72
C ALA A 29 -21.15 14.18 36.99
N PRO A 30 -20.18 14.71 37.75
CA PRO A 30 -20.40 15.94 38.49
C PRO A 30 -19.39 17.04 38.10
N ASP A 31 -19.95 18.14 37.61
CA ASP A 31 -19.83 19.50 38.16
C ASP A 31 -18.48 19.94 38.74
N GLN A 32 -17.74 20.78 37.99
CA GLN A 32 -16.94 21.89 38.54
C GLN A 32 -16.92 23.09 37.56
N LYS A 33 -17.13 24.30 38.10
CA LYS A 33 -17.06 25.63 37.45
C LYS A 33 -16.46 26.63 38.47
N PRO A 34 -15.99 27.86 38.12
CA PRO A 34 -14.90 28.37 37.24
C PRO A 34 -13.89 29.27 38.03
N PRO A 35 -13.00 30.07 37.37
CA PRO A 35 -13.36 31.47 37.03
C PRO A 35 -12.95 31.84 35.58
N GLU A 36 -13.85 32.32 34.73
CA GLU A 36 -14.26 33.74 34.56
C GLU A 36 -13.13 34.64 34.03
N GLN A 37 -13.05 34.73 32.69
CA GLN A 37 -12.49 35.89 31.98
C GLN A 37 -13.55 36.37 30.97
N ALA A 38 -13.94 37.62 31.14
CA ALA A 38 -15.06 38.26 30.47
C ALA A 38 -14.81 38.46 28.96
N THR A 39 -15.82 38.10 28.15
CA THR A 39 -15.95 38.54 26.75
C THR A 39 -17.37 39.10 26.56
N PRO A 40 -17.56 40.28 25.94
CA PRO A 40 -18.86 40.95 25.78
C PRO A 40 -19.84 40.17 24.88
N PRO A 41 -21.16 40.45 24.96
CA PRO A 41 -22.21 39.58 24.42
C PRO A 41 -22.29 39.65 22.89
N GLN A 42 -22.23 38.48 22.25
CA GLN A 42 -22.57 38.28 20.84
C GLN A 42 -24.05 37.86 20.73
N PRO A 43 -24.87 38.45 19.84
CA PRO A 43 -26.27 38.09 19.65
C PRO A 43 -26.46 36.64 19.15
N GLN A 44 -27.42 35.93 19.75
CA GLN A 44 -27.77 34.55 19.39
C GLN A 44 -28.43 34.48 18.00
N ALA A 45 -27.83 33.75 17.07
CA ALA A 45 -28.44 33.41 15.79
C ALA A 45 -29.15 32.04 15.88
N GLN A 46 -30.39 32.02 15.38
CA GLN A 46 -31.29 30.85 15.36
C GLN A 46 -30.80 29.75 14.39
N PRO A 47 -31.20 28.47 14.58
CA PRO A 47 -30.78 27.37 13.72
C PRO A 47 -31.48 27.44 12.35
N GLN A 48 -30.72 27.57 11.26
CA GLN A 48 -31.21 27.37 9.90
C GLN A 48 -31.03 25.90 9.47
N PRO A 49 -31.98 25.33 8.69
CA PRO A 49 -31.86 23.96 8.17
C PRO A 49 -30.68 23.82 7.19
N PRO A 50 -30.08 22.62 7.04
CA PRO A 50 -28.87 22.42 6.27
C PRO A 50 -29.09 22.76 4.80
N ALA A 51 -28.48 23.84 4.34
CA ALA A 51 -28.38 24.16 2.92
C ALA A 51 -27.58 23.05 2.23
N ALA A 52 -28.13 22.49 1.16
CA ALA A 52 -27.40 21.64 0.23
C ALA A 52 -26.19 22.43 -0.29
N GLN A 53 -25.00 22.05 0.15
CA GLN A 53 -23.77 22.64 -0.37
C GLN A 53 -23.64 22.25 -1.84
N PRO A 54 -23.44 23.21 -2.77
CA PRO A 54 -23.08 22.89 -4.14
C PRO A 54 -21.76 22.13 -4.12
N GLN A 55 -21.74 20.91 -4.69
CA GLN A 55 -20.47 20.26 -5.01
C GLN A 55 -19.67 21.21 -5.91
N PRO A 56 -18.40 21.51 -5.57
CA PRO A 56 -17.57 22.34 -6.43
C PRO A 56 -17.47 21.68 -7.81
N PRO A 57 -17.56 22.46 -8.92
CA PRO A 57 -17.37 21.92 -10.25
C PRO A 57 -15.98 21.27 -10.35
N ALA A 58 -15.94 20.03 -10.84
CA ALA A 58 -14.70 19.27 -10.99
C ALA A 58 -13.71 20.03 -11.86
N GLN A 59 -12.60 20.49 -11.28
CA GLN A 59 -11.50 21.07 -12.05
C GLN A 59 -10.83 19.98 -12.89
N PRO A 60 -10.61 20.22 -14.20
CA PRO A 60 -9.73 19.39 -15.00
C PRO A 60 -8.30 19.55 -14.45
N GLY A 61 -7.71 18.48 -13.91
CA GLY A 61 -6.30 18.47 -13.51
C GLY A 61 -5.97 18.31 -12.03
N ASP A 62 -6.88 17.84 -11.16
CA ASP A 62 -6.50 17.44 -9.79
C ASP A 62 -5.54 16.23 -9.84
N PRO A 63 -4.25 16.39 -9.46
CA PRO A 63 -3.28 15.29 -9.48
C PRO A 63 -3.69 14.18 -8.50
N ALA A 64 -4.28 14.51 -7.36
CA ALA A 64 -4.72 13.54 -6.38
C ALA A 64 -5.88 12.68 -6.91
N ARG A 65 -6.77 13.26 -7.72
CA ARG A 65 -7.82 12.49 -8.41
C ARG A 65 -7.24 11.53 -9.44
N THR A 66 -6.22 11.98 -10.16
CA THR A 66 -5.53 11.18 -11.17
C THR A 66 -4.79 10.01 -10.53
N GLU A 67 -4.12 10.23 -9.40
CA GLU A 67 -3.47 9.17 -8.63
C GLU A 67 -4.47 8.17 -8.07
N ARG A 68 -5.59 8.63 -7.49
CA ARG A 68 -6.67 7.75 -7.00
C ARG A 68 -7.23 6.88 -8.12
N LYS A 69 -7.42 7.45 -9.32
CA LYS A 69 -7.86 6.70 -10.50
C LYS A 69 -6.82 5.67 -10.92
N THR A 70 -5.55 6.08 -11.01
CA THR A 70 -4.44 5.18 -11.37
C THR A 70 -4.36 4.00 -10.40
N ARG A 71 -4.49 4.25 -9.10
CA ARG A 71 -4.54 3.20 -8.05
C ARG A 71 -5.71 2.24 -8.26
N ALA A 72 -6.90 2.77 -8.57
CA ALA A 72 -8.07 1.94 -8.83
C ALA A 72 -7.88 1.05 -10.06
N ASP A 73 -7.32 1.61 -11.13
CA ASP A 73 -7.02 0.87 -12.36
C ASP A 73 -5.97 -0.24 -12.10
N GLN A 74 -4.93 0.04 -11.31
CA GLN A 74 -3.93 -0.94 -10.88
C GLN A 74 -4.54 -2.10 -10.08
N ILE A 75 -5.47 -1.81 -9.17
CA ILE A 75 -6.16 -2.85 -8.39
C ILE A 75 -7.02 -3.73 -9.31
N VAL A 76 -7.73 -3.13 -10.26
CA VAL A 76 -8.53 -3.88 -11.25
C VAL A 76 -7.63 -4.76 -12.11
N GLU A 77 -6.46 -4.27 -12.51
CA GLU A 77 -5.49 -5.03 -13.29
C GLU A 77 -4.92 -6.22 -12.50
N ALA A 78 -4.50 -5.99 -11.26
CA ALA A 78 -4.05 -7.06 -10.37
C ALA A 78 -5.14 -8.13 -10.16
N GLY A 79 -6.41 -7.71 -10.03
CA GLY A 79 -7.56 -8.62 -9.93
C GLY A 79 -7.80 -9.50 -11.16
N ARG A 80 -7.31 -9.08 -12.33
CA ARG A 80 -7.40 -9.85 -13.59
C ARG A 80 -6.18 -10.74 -13.83
N SER A 81 -5.01 -10.26 -13.41
CA SER A 81 -3.72 -10.87 -13.74
C SER A 81 -3.21 -11.84 -12.68
N LEU A 82 -3.63 -11.68 -11.42
CA LEU A 82 -3.22 -12.54 -10.31
C LEU A 82 -4.33 -13.49 -9.87
N GLN A 83 -3.92 -14.62 -9.27
CA GLN A 83 -4.82 -15.60 -8.66
C GLN A 83 -4.53 -15.69 -7.16
N GLY A 84 -5.59 -15.82 -6.35
CA GLY A 84 -5.48 -15.93 -4.90
C GLY A 84 -5.46 -14.58 -4.17
N PRO A 85 -5.10 -14.56 -2.87
CA PRO A 85 -5.30 -13.40 -2.01
C PRO A 85 -4.43 -12.19 -2.38
N ALA A 86 -3.31 -12.37 -3.11
CA ALA A 86 -2.50 -11.26 -3.61
C ALA A 86 -3.27 -10.34 -4.59
N ALA A 87 -4.33 -10.86 -5.23
CA ALA A 87 -5.19 -10.12 -6.15
C ALA A 87 -6.26 -9.28 -5.45
N ALA A 88 -6.46 -9.47 -4.14
CA ALA A 88 -7.46 -8.72 -3.39
C ALA A 88 -7.06 -7.24 -3.26
N ALA A 89 -8.05 -6.35 -3.30
CA ALA A 89 -7.82 -4.91 -3.41
C ALA A 89 -6.99 -4.33 -2.26
N GLU A 90 -7.26 -4.79 -1.04
CA GLU A 90 -6.52 -4.42 0.17
C GLU A 90 -5.08 -4.94 0.14
N CYS A 91 -4.85 -6.14 -0.40
CA CYS A 91 -3.52 -6.73 -0.50
C CYS A 91 -2.67 -6.00 -1.54
N VAL A 92 -3.23 -5.65 -2.71
CA VAL A 92 -2.55 -4.82 -3.70
C VAL A 92 -2.28 -3.42 -3.11
N TRP A 93 -3.29 -2.83 -2.47
CA TRP A 93 -3.17 -1.47 -1.96
C TRP A 93 -2.14 -1.33 -0.84
N LEU A 94 -2.13 -2.25 0.14
CA LEU A 94 -1.18 -2.24 1.25
C LEU A 94 0.17 -2.79 0.84
N GLY A 95 0.20 -3.90 0.10
CA GLY A 95 1.43 -4.61 -0.21
C GLY A 95 2.38 -3.78 -1.06
N GLU A 96 1.89 -3.13 -2.11
CA GLU A 96 2.72 -2.22 -2.92
C GLU A 96 3.21 -1.02 -2.10
N ARG A 97 2.40 -0.52 -1.15
CA ARG A 97 2.82 0.56 -0.26
C ARG A 97 3.95 0.11 0.66
N VAL A 98 3.86 -1.11 1.21
CA VAL A 98 4.95 -1.73 2.01
C VAL A 98 6.22 -1.83 1.18
N VAL A 99 6.15 -2.40 -0.04
CA VAL A 99 7.33 -2.55 -0.91
C VAL A 99 7.96 -1.19 -1.24
N GLY A 100 7.14 -0.18 -1.55
CA GLY A 100 7.63 1.18 -1.83
C GLY A 100 8.29 1.86 -0.62
N LEU A 101 7.82 1.57 0.60
CA LEU A 101 8.45 2.06 1.84
C LEU A 101 9.77 1.34 2.12
N LEU A 102 9.80 0.02 1.97
CA LEU A 102 11.02 -0.79 2.10
C LEU A 102 12.10 -0.34 1.12
N TRP A 103 11.74 -0.03 -0.12
CA TRP A 103 12.69 0.49 -1.12
C TRP A 103 13.35 1.81 -0.73
N ARG A 104 12.62 2.67 0.00
CA ARG A 104 13.12 3.96 0.48
C ARG A 104 13.74 3.89 1.87
N ASP A 105 13.97 2.68 2.39
CA ASP A 105 14.49 2.42 3.74
C ASP A 105 13.62 2.97 4.89
N ASP A 106 12.32 3.21 4.66
CA ASP A 106 11.36 3.62 5.71
C ASP A 106 10.76 2.39 6.41
N LEU A 107 11.62 1.69 7.16
CA LEU A 107 11.31 0.38 7.76
C LEU A 107 10.25 0.48 8.85
N ASP A 108 10.29 1.52 9.70
CA ASP A 108 9.32 1.69 10.79
C ASP A 108 7.90 1.85 10.26
N THR A 109 7.74 2.66 9.21
CA THR A 109 6.43 2.83 8.57
C THR A 109 6.04 1.57 7.81
N ALA A 110 6.97 0.91 7.12
CA ALA A 110 6.69 -0.33 6.40
C ALA A 110 6.15 -1.43 7.33
N PHE A 111 6.76 -1.64 8.50
CA PHE A 111 6.33 -2.69 9.44
C PHE A 111 4.92 -2.45 9.98
N ARG A 112 4.53 -1.20 10.26
CA ARG A 112 3.14 -0.88 10.67
C ARG A 112 2.11 -1.21 9.58
N HIS A 113 2.47 -1.01 8.32
CA HIS A 113 1.59 -1.38 7.19
C HIS A 113 1.58 -2.88 6.96
N LEU A 114 2.70 -3.58 7.21
CA LEU A 114 2.78 -5.03 7.11
C LEU A 114 1.95 -5.73 8.20
N GLU A 115 1.94 -5.19 9.42
CA GLU A 115 1.03 -5.68 10.47
C GLU A 115 -0.44 -5.59 10.04
N LEU A 116 -0.83 -4.48 9.40
CA LEU A 116 -2.18 -4.33 8.86
C LEU A 116 -2.44 -5.29 7.68
N TYR A 117 -1.46 -5.47 6.80
CA TYR A 117 -1.51 -6.41 5.67
C TYR A 117 -1.77 -7.85 6.15
N ASP A 118 -1.07 -8.28 7.19
CA ASP A 118 -1.25 -9.61 7.78
C ASP A 118 -2.64 -9.79 8.41
N ARG A 119 -3.22 -8.73 8.99
CA ARG A 119 -4.58 -8.76 9.55
C ARG A 119 -5.67 -8.96 8.49
N PHE A 120 -5.42 -8.59 7.25
CA PHE A 120 -6.33 -8.88 6.13
C PHE A 120 -6.15 -10.30 5.58
N GLY A 121 -5.18 -11.08 6.08
CA GLY A 121 -4.87 -12.40 5.56
C GLY A 121 -4.13 -12.37 4.22
N CYS A 122 -3.50 -11.23 3.90
CA CYS A 122 -2.75 -11.08 2.67
C CYS A 122 -1.44 -11.89 2.69
N PRO A 123 -0.93 -12.36 1.54
CA PRO A 123 0.20 -13.28 1.48
C PRO A 123 1.55 -12.57 1.64
N GLY A 124 2.15 -12.61 2.84
CA GLY A 124 3.45 -11.98 3.12
C GLY A 124 4.60 -12.45 2.20
N GLY A 125 4.56 -13.69 1.71
CA GLY A 125 5.51 -14.20 0.71
C GLY A 125 5.46 -13.47 -0.64
N HIS A 126 4.30 -12.91 -1.01
CA HIS A 126 4.17 -12.10 -2.22
C HIS A 126 4.88 -10.75 -2.06
N VAL A 127 4.78 -10.10 -0.89
CA VAL A 127 5.56 -8.88 -0.59
C VAL A 127 7.06 -9.13 -0.72
N GLN A 128 7.55 -10.27 -0.21
CA GLN A 128 8.97 -10.63 -0.28
C GLN A 128 9.46 -10.82 -1.72
N THR A 129 8.68 -11.54 -2.54
CA THR A 129 9.04 -11.80 -3.95
C THR A 129 8.97 -10.52 -4.78
N THR A 130 7.94 -9.70 -4.59
CA THR A 130 7.86 -8.36 -5.22
C THR A 130 9.04 -7.48 -4.83
N PHE A 131 9.40 -7.40 -3.55
CA PHE A 131 10.55 -6.60 -3.13
C PHE A 131 11.86 -7.11 -3.76
N ARG A 132 12.05 -8.43 -3.84
CA ARG A 132 13.20 -9.03 -4.54
C ARG A 132 13.24 -8.64 -6.03
N CYS A 133 12.09 -8.61 -6.71
CA CYS A 133 11.99 -8.12 -8.08
C CYS A 133 12.46 -6.67 -8.19
N VAL A 134 11.97 -5.77 -7.32
CA VAL A 134 12.35 -4.35 -7.35
C VAL A 134 13.85 -4.18 -7.10
N VAL A 135 14.42 -4.92 -6.13
CA VAL A 135 15.86 -4.87 -5.80
C VAL A 135 16.76 -5.33 -6.95
N ARG A 136 16.36 -6.36 -7.69
CA ARG A 136 17.14 -6.83 -8.85
C ARG A 136 17.24 -5.80 -9.97
N GLN A 137 16.30 -4.86 -10.06
CA GLN A 137 16.31 -3.80 -11.07
C GLN A 137 17.24 -2.62 -10.71
N GLY A 138 17.72 -2.55 -9.47
CA GLY A 138 18.65 -1.51 -9.03
C GLY A 138 18.04 -0.11 -8.93
N ASN A 139 18.90 0.90 -8.73
CA ASN A 139 18.45 2.27 -8.48
C ASN A 139 17.64 2.86 -9.65
N ILE A 140 16.63 3.66 -9.30
CA ILE A 140 15.84 4.41 -10.27
C ILE A 140 16.59 5.71 -10.60
N ASP A 141 16.86 5.95 -11.87
CA ASP A 141 17.42 7.23 -12.32
C ASP A 141 16.36 8.32 -12.07
N PRO A 142 16.69 9.42 -11.34
CA PRO A 142 15.75 10.51 -11.11
C PRO A 142 15.27 11.20 -12.40
N LYS A 143 15.92 10.97 -13.53
CA LYS A 143 15.53 11.48 -14.86
C LYS A 143 14.73 10.45 -15.69
N ALA A 144 14.60 9.22 -15.22
CA ALA A 144 13.80 8.22 -15.91
C ALA A 144 12.31 8.60 -15.83
N THR A 145 11.58 8.27 -16.88
CA THR A 145 10.11 8.39 -16.90
C THR A 145 9.43 7.39 -15.96
N GLU A 146 10.13 6.30 -15.62
CA GLU A 146 9.63 5.26 -14.74
C GLU A 146 9.60 5.73 -13.27
N THR A 147 8.43 5.59 -12.63
CA THR A 147 8.28 5.88 -11.21
C THR A 147 8.43 4.62 -10.38
N LEU A 148 8.85 4.76 -9.12
CA LEU A 148 8.90 3.65 -8.17
C LEU A 148 7.56 2.91 -8.04
N ASN A 149 6.44 3.63 -8.00
CA ASN A 149 5.13 3.00 -7.88
C ASN A 149 4.78 2.17 -9.12
N ALA A 150 5.15 2.64 -10.32
CA ALA A 150 4.97 1.86 -11.55
C ALA A 150 5.83 0.59 -11.54
N ARG A 151 7.09 0.68 -11.09
CA ARG A 151 7.98 -0.47 -10.93
C ARG A 151 7.44 -1.51 -9.95
N VAL A 152 7.02 -1.04 -8.78
CA VAL A 152 6.46 -1.89 -7.72
C VAL A 152 5.21 -2.61 -8.24
N HIS A 153 4.32 -1.91 -8.94
CA HIS A 153 3.13 -2.52 -9.53
C HIS A 153 3.49 -3.59 -10.58
N ALA A 154 4.44 -3.30 -11.47
CA ALA A 154 4.90 -4.28 -12.44
C ALA A 154 5.47 -5.55 -11.78
N CYS A 155 6.32 -5.37 -10.75
CA CYS A 155 6.84 -6.49 -9.94
C CYS A 155 5.76 -7.21 -9.12
N TRP A 156 4.65 -6.55 -8.78
CA TRP A 156 3.54 -7.17 -8.07
C TRP A 156 2.79 -8.13 -8.99
N LEU A 157 2.56 -7.71 -10.25
CA LEU A 157 1.94 -8.56 -11.27
C LEU A 157 2.85 -9.72 -11.69
N ASP A 158 4.15 -9.48 -11.81
CA ASP A 158 5.15 -10.50 -12.16
C ASP A 158 6.40 -10.41 -11.24
N PRO A 159 6.41 -11.15 -10.12
CA PRO A 159 7.53 -11.15 -9.18
C PRO A 159 8.83 -11.77 -9.73
N GLU A 160 8.76 -12.47 -10.86
CA GLU A 160 9.94 -13.03 -11.53
C GLU A 160 10.36 -12.18 -12.74
N PHE A 161 9.81 -10.96 -12.88
CA PHE A 161 10.14 -10.05 -13.96
C PHE A 161 11.66 -9.81 -14.04
N VAL A 162 12.22 -10.12 -15.21
CA VAL A 162 13.62 -9.83 -15.54
C VAL A 162 13.62 -8.65 -16.51
N PRO A 163 14.15 -7.47 -16.12
CA PRO A 163 14.28 -6.37 -17.07
C PRO A 163 15.16 -6.83 -18.23
N ALA A 164 14.71 -6.58 -19.46
CA ALA A 164 15.53 -6.82 -20.63
C ALA A 164 16.86 -6.06 -20.47
N PRO A 165 18.01 -6.68 -20.76
CA PRO A 165 19.28 -5.99 -20.67
C PRO A 165 19.20 -4.72 -21.53
N PRO A 166 19.70 -3.56 -21.05
CA PRO A 166 19.73 -2.35 -21.85
C PRO A 166 20.42 -2.69 -23.17
N ALA A 167 19.74 -2.42 -24.29
CA ALA A 167 20.31 -2.65 -25.61
C ALA A 167 21.67 -1.96 -25.64
N ALA A 168 22.74 -2.75 -25.81
CA ALA A 168 24.08 -2.21 -25.94
C ALA A 168 24.03 -1.14 -27.03
N ALA A 169 24.36 0.10 -26.68
CA ALA A 169 24.46 1.19 -27.65
C ALA A 169 25.35 0.68 -28.78
N ALA A 170 24.76 0.48 -29.96
CA ALA A 170 25.49 0.03 -31.13
C ALA A 170 26.66 1.01 -31.33
N SER A 171 27.88 0.50 -31.18
CA SER A 171 29.09 1.27 -31.43
C SER A 171 28.97 1.89 -32.82
N ALA A 172 28.88 3.22 -32.88
CA ALA A 172 28.84 3.93 -34.15
C ALA A 172 30.10 3.55 -34.96
N PRO A 173 29.98 3.21 -36.25
CA PRO A 173 31.14 2.88 -37.06
C PRO A 173 32.08 4.09 -37.12
N ALA A 174 33.38 3.85 -36.90
CA ALA A 174 34.40 4.88 -36.92
C ALA A 174 34.46 5.57 -38.30
N PRO A 175 34.59 6.92 -38.37
CA PRO A 175 34.72 7.62 -39.63
C PRO A 175 36.05 7.25 -40.29
N GLN A 176 35.98 6.70 -41.50
CA GLN A 176 37.14 6.48 -42.36
C GLN A 176 37.63 7.83 -42.87
N GLY A 177 38.80 8.27 -42.39
CA GLY A 177 39.43 9.50 -42.83
C GLY A 177 39.88 9.38 -44.29
N THR A 178 39.31 10.21 -45.16
CA THR A 178 39.78 10.38 -46.54
C THR A 178 40.92 11.39 -46.55
N ASN A 179 42.13 10.92 -46.84
CA ASN A 179 43.32 11.75 -46.99
C ASN A 179 43.30 12.43 -48.38
N PRO A 180 43.48 13.76 -48.50
CA PRO A 180 43.54 14.43 -49.80
C PRO A 180 44.95 14.32 -50.39
N ARG A 181 45.04 14.08 -51.70
CA ARG A 181 46.24 14.28 -52.51
C ARG A 181 45.90 15.13 -53.72
#